data_AF-A3AKQ5-F1
#
_entry.id   AF-A3AKQ5-F1
#
_cell.length_a   1.000
_cell.length_b   1.000
_cell.length_c   1.000
_cell.angle_alpha   90.00
_cell.angle_beta   90.00
_cell.angle_gamma   90.00
#
_symmetry.space_group_name_H-M   'P 1'
#
loop_
_entity.id
_entity.type
_entity.pdbx_description
1 polymer ?
#
loop_
_entity_poly.entity_id
_entity_poly.type
_entity_poly.pdbx_seq_one_letter_code
_entity_poly.pdbx_strand_id
1 'polypeptide(L)'
;MASSPSLALSFLVLLVLATFTTTTVLATNNLPPSSAPALSPASSAAAKEFLRATCTSKSELPELCFDILLPYASSFNGSQGKVARASAAIAIERHRGLLDELRGLKPGPGDVGAERRMLVMLLSDCVRDFDATYMFADETLARIDFLVSGRGSEEQRASDKLRANVWLTSAMDSGVSCTDWFNEEGSHGRPASSPVGKKVIAGCATATQYMSIALELLVNCITT
;
A
#
# COMPACT_ATOMS: atom_id res chain seq x y z
N MET A 1 36.33 13.43 -43.28
CA MET A 1 35.58 13.49 -44.56
C MET A 1 34.23 12.83 -44.30
N ALA A 2 33.25 13.58 -43.79
CA ALA A 2 32.30 14.40 -44.54
C ALA A 2 31.35 13.58 -45.42
N SER A 3 30.10 13.41 -44.97
CA SER A 3 28.92 14.01 -45.62
C SER A 3 27.62 13.49 -44.98
N SER A 4 26.84 14.40 -44.39
CA SER A 4 25.38 14.29 -44.28
C SER A 4 24.77 14.92 -45.53
N PRO A 5 23.55 14.52 -45.96
CA PRO A 5 22.36 15.31 -45.58
C PRO A 5 21.07 14.48 -45.52
N SER A 6 20.03 14.99 -44.84
CA SER A 6 18.62 14.93 -45.29
C SER A 6 17.69 15.66 -44.31
N LEU A 7 17.75 17.00 -44.37
CA LEU A 7 16.78 17.95 -43.84
C LEU A 7 15.58 18.03 -44.79
N ALA A 8 14.72 17.00 -44.85
CA ALA A 8 13.65 16.97 -45.86
C ALA A 8 12.28 16.44 -45.39
N LEU A 9 12.04 16.22 -44.10
CA LEU A 9 10.73 15.72 -43.64
C LEU A 9 10.07 16.50 -42.49
N SER A 10 10.67 17.61 -42.03
CA SER A 10 10.10 18.46 -40.96
C SER A 10 9.07 19.50 -41.42
N PHE A 11 8.43 19.35 -42.59
CA PHE A 11 7.50 20.36 -43.13
C PHE A 11 6.07 19.86 -43.42
N LEU A 12 5.70 18.66 -42.98
CA LEU A 12 4.42 18.04 -43.37
C LEU A 12 3.37 17.89 -42.25
N VAL A 13 3.44 18.69 -41.17
CA VAL A 13 2.45 18.63 -40.07
C VAL A 13 1.98 20.03 -39.61
N LEU A 14 1.89 21.01 -40.52
CA LEU A 14 1.48 22.39 -40.17
C LEU A 14 0.36 22.96 -41.06
N LEU A 15 -0.61 22.14 -41.49
CA LEU A 15 -1.70 22.68 -42.31
C LEU A 15 -3.02 21.91 -42.20
N VAL A 16 -3.73 22.06 -41.08
CA VAL A 16 -5.20 21.92 -41.04
C VAL A 16 -5.79 22.92 -40.03
N LEU A 17 -5.81 24.20 -40.40
CA LEU A 17 -6.81 25.15 -39.88
C LEU A 17 -8.02 25.05 -40.81
N ALA A 18 -9.08 24.38 -40.37
CA ALA A 18 -10.37 24.38 -41.04
C ALA A 18 -11.46 24.76 -40.04
N THR A 19 -11.95 25.97 -40.26
CA THR A 19 -13.13 26.63 -39.69
C THR A 19 -14.37 25.75 -39.70
N PHE A 20 -15.07 25.64 -38.58
CA PHE A 20 -16.48 25.27 -38.56
C PHE A 20 -17.29 26.22 -37.68
N THR A 21 -18.39 26.65 -38.28
CA THR A 21 -19.29 27.75 -37.92
C THR A 21 -20.23 27.37 -36.78
N THR A 22 -20.56 28.37 -35.97
CA THR A 22 -21.56 28.32 -34.90
C THR A 22 -22.98 28.26 -35.45
N THR A 23 -23.76 27.25 -35.07
CA THR A 23 -25.22 27.24 -35.16
C THR A 23 -25.82 27.10 -33.77
N THR A 24 -26.45 28.17 -33.29
CA THR A 24 -27.27 28.18 -32.09
C THR A 24 -28.66 27.66 -32.41
N VAL A 25 -29.04 26.50 -31.87
CA VAL A 25 -30.43 26.03 -31.85
C VAL A 25 -31.03 26.37 -30.49
N LEU A 26 -31.97 27.31 -30.46
CA LEU A 26 -32.81 27.58 -29.29
C LEU A 26 -33.94 26.54 -29.28
N ALA A 27 -33.87 25.57 -28.38
CA ALA A 27 -34.97 24.64 -28.11
C ALA A 27 -35.56 24.96 -26.74
N THR A 28 -36.71 25.63 -26.72
CA THR A 28 -37.55 25.80 -25.52
C THR A 28 -38.34 24.53 -25.29
N ASN A 29 -37.84 23.65 -24.42
CA ASN A 29 -38.61 22.51 -23.92
C ASN A 29 -38.86 22.69 -22.42
N ASN A 30 -40.10 23.04 -22.09
CA ASN A 30 -40.66 22.93 -20.74
C ASN A 30 -40.76 21.44 -20.38
N LEU A 31 -39.76 20.94 -19.64
CA LEU A 31 -39.84 19.65 -18.95
C LEU A 31 -40.34 19.89 -17.51
N PRO A 32 -41.23 19.04 -16.97
CA PRO A 32 -41.62 19.09 -15.57
C PRO A 32 -40.37 18.92 -14.68
N PRO A 33 -40.36 19.43 -13.44
CA PRO A 33 -39.21 19.26 -12.55
C PRO A 33 -38.97 17.77 -12.36
N SER A 34 -37.98 17.26 -13.08
CA SER A 34 -37.36 15.98 -12.80
C SER A 34 -36.78 16.14 -11.41
N SER A 35 -37.39 15.44 -10.44
CA SER A 35 -36.79 15.24 -9.14
C SER A 35 -35.39 14.72 -9.40
N ALA A 36 -34.39 15.59 -9.19
CA ALA A 36 -33.01 15.17 -9.16
C ALA A 36 -32.93 13.94 -8.25
N PRO A 37 -32.29 12.83 -8.68
CA PRO A 37 -31.98 11.76 -7.75
C PRO A 37 -31.29 12.44 -6.58
N ALA A 38 -31.89 12.36 -5.39
CA ALA A 38 -31.25 12.80 -4.18
C ALA A 38 -29.83 12.24 -4.22
N LEU A 39 -28.83 13.12 -4.12
CA LEU A 39 -27.44 12.71 -3.89
C LEU A 39 -27.49 11.76 -2.72
N SER A 40 -27.37 10.48 -3.03
CA SER A 40 -27.68 9.45 -2.07
C SER A 40 -26.69 9.56 -0.92
N PRO A 41 -27.12 9.51 0.35
CA PRO A 41 -26.23 9.21 1.47
C PRO A 41 -25.59 7.82 1.34
N ALA A 42 -25.96 7.08 0.27
CA ALA A 42 -25.20 6.19 -0.64
C ALA A 42 -23.69 5.95 -0.42
N SER A 43 -22.96 6.88 0.18
CA SER A 43 -21.55 6.71 0.54
C SER A 43 -21.34 5.86 1.81
N SER A 44 -22.08 4.78 2.06
CA SER A 44 -23.37 4.64 2.78
C SER A 44 -23.21 3.58 3.87
N ALA A 45 -24.20 3.44 4.76
CA ALA A 45 -24.30 2.29 5.66
C ALA A 45 -23.96 0.95 4.99
N ALA A 46 -24.41 0.73 3.75
CA ALA A 46 -24.09 -0.47 2.96
C ALA A 46 -22.59 -0.67 2.69
N ALA A 47 -21.84 0.40 2.40
CA ALA A 47 -20.39 0.31 2.20
C ALA A 47 -19.66 -0.09 3.49
N LYS A 48 -20.11 0.44 4.64
CA LYS A 48 -19.58 0.08 5.97
C LYS A 48 -19.94 -1.37 6.34
N GLU A 49 -21.17 -1.78 6.08
CA GLU A 49 -21.63 -3.16 6.31
C GLU A 49 -20.87 -4.16 5.44
N PHE A 50 -20.67 -3.85 4.16
CA PHE A 50 -19.85 -4.64 3.26
C PHE A 50 -18.41 -4.79 3.77
N LEU A 51 -17.78 -3.68 4.17
CA LEU A 51 -16.42 -3.71 4.71
C LEU A 51 -16.34 -4.53 5.99
N ARG A 52 -17.28 -4.32 6.93
CA ARG A 52 -17.36 -5.06 8.19
C ARG A 52 -17.50 -6.56 7.93
N ALA A 53 -18.44 -6.96 7.08
CA ALA A 53 -18.63 -8.37 6.71
C ALA A 53 -17.37 -8.97 6.06
N THR A 54 -16.68 -8.20 5.21
CA THR A 54 -15.41 -8.63 4.60
C THR A 54 -14.33 -8.84 5.66
N CYS A 55 -14.06 -7.86 6.52
CA CYS A 55 -13.06 -7.97 7.57
C CYS A 55 -13.36 -9.11 8.56
N THR A 56 -14.61 -9.24 9.02
CA THR A 56 -15.03 -10.32 9.92
C THR A 56 -14.84 -11.71 9.33
N SER A 57 -15.06 -11.88 8.02
CA SER A 57 -14.97 -13.20 7.37
C SER A 57 -13.58 -13.55 6.86
N LYS A 58 -12.72 -12.55 6.61
CA LYS A 58 -11.47 -12.75 5.86
C LYS A 58 -10.20 -12.41 6.64
N SER A 59 -10.30 -11.81 7.84
CA SER A 59 -9.14 -11.44 8.65
C SER A 59 -9.24 -11.92 10.11
N GLU A 60 -8.10 -12.26 10.70
CA GLU A 60 -7.97 -12.62 12.12
C GLU A 60 -7.99 -11.40 13.04
N LEU A 61 -7.78 -10.19 12.49
CA LEU A 61 -7.84 -8.91 13.20
C LEU A 61 -9.00 -8.05 12.65
N PRO A 62 -10.27 -8.48 12.81
CA PRO A 62 -11.39 -7.90 12.09
C PRO A 62 -11.67 -6.44 12.45
N GLU A 63 -11.50 -6.05 13.72
CA GLU A 63 -11.69 -4.67 14.16
C GLU A 63 -10.60 -3.74 13.58
N LEU A 64 -9.33 -4.15 13.66
CA LEU A 64 -8.24 -3.37 13.08
C LEU A 64 -8.37 -3.28 11.56
N CYS A 65 -8.71 -4.38 10.88
CA CYS A 65 -9.01 -4.40 9.45
C CYS A 65 -10.10 -3.38 9.09
N PHE A 66 -11.20 -3.37 9.84
CA PHE A 66 -12.30 -2.44 9.61
C PHE A 66 -11.84 -1.00 9.79
N ASP A 67 -11.16 -0.69 10.90
CA ASP A 67 -10.74 0.67 11.23
C ASP A 67 -9.78 1.27 10.20
N ILE A 68 -8.77 0.51 9.76
CA ILE A 68 -7.78 1.02 8.80
C ILE A 68 -8.37 1.22 7.39
N LEU A 69 -9.38 0.43 7.02
CA LEU A 69 -10.00 0.47 5.69
C LEU A 69 -11.26 1.34 5.63
N LEU A 70 -11.84 1.70 6.78
CA LEU A 70 -13.07 2.49 6.88
C LEU A 70 -13.00 3.82 6.11
N PRO A 71 -11.88 4.58 6.12
CA PRO A 71 -11.77 5.82 5.34
C PRO A 71 -11.95 5.61 3.83
N TYR A 72 -11.77 4.39 3.33
CA TYR A 72 -11.83 4.02 1.92
C TYR A 72 -13.08 3.22 1.56
N ALA A 73 -13.98 2.97 2.52
CA ALA A 73 -15.10 2.03 2.36
C ALA A 73 -15.97 2.30 1.12
N SER A 74 -16.25 3.57 0.82
CA SER A 74 -17.06 3.98 -0.33
C SER A 74 -16.39 3.73 -1.68
N SER A 75 -15.06 3.57 -1.73
CA SER A 75 -14.32 3.34 -2.98
C SER A 75 -14.33 1.86 -3.44
N PHE A 76 -14.69 0.95 -2.53
CA PHE A 76 -14.63 -0.48 -2.80
C PHE A 76 -15.75 -0.96 -3.71
N ASN A 77 -16.91 -0.29 -3.73
CA ASN A 77 -18.06 -0.65 -4.56
C ASN A 77 -18.41 -2.15 -4.48
N GLY A 78 -18.37 -2.73 -3.28
CA GLY A 78 -18.66 -4.16 -3.05
C GLY A 78 -17.58 -5.14 -3.53
N SER A 79 -16.40 -4.67 -3.97
CA SER A 79 -15.32 -5.52 -4.44
C SER A 79 -14.34 -5.89 -3.33
N GLN A 80 -14.28 -7.19 -3.00
CA GLN A 80 -13.29 -7.71 -2.04
C GLN A 80 -11.85 -7.55 -2.54
N GLY A 81 -11.61 -7.67 -3.85
CA GLY A 81 -10.29 -7.43 -4.44
C GLY A 81 -9.79 -5.99 -4.20
N LYS A 82 -10.67 -4.99 -4.29
CA LYS A 82 -10.32 -3.60 -3.96
C LYS A 82 -10.01 -3.41 -2.47
N VAL A 83 -10.69 -4.14 -1.58
CA VAL A 83 -10.39 -4.16 -0.14
C VAL A 83 -8.97 -4.70 0.09
N ALA A 84 -8.62 -5.84 -0.51
CA ALA A 84 -7.29 -6.42 -0.40
C ALA A 84 -6.20 -5.49 -0.94
N ARG A 85 -6.44 -4.87 -2.10
CA ARG A 85 -5.51 -3.90 -2.70
C ARG A 85 -5.26 -2.69 -1.82
N ALA A 86 -6.32 -2.11 -1.25
CA ALA A 86 -6.19 -1.00 -0.33
C ALA A 86 -5.43 -1.39 0.94
N SER A 87 -5.72 -2.58 1.48
CA SER A 87 -5.00 -3.09 2.66
C SER A 87 -3.51 -3.26 2.39
N ALA A 88 -3.12 -3.85 1.26
CA ALA A 88 -1.73 -3.99 0.88
C ALA A 88 -1.03 -2.62 0.72
N ALA A 89 -1.72 -1.63 0.16
CA ALA A 89 -1.20 -0.27 0.05
C ALA A 89 -0.93 0.36 1.43
N ILE A 90 -1.90 0.23 2.34
CA ILE A 90 -1.79 0.76 3.70
C ILE A 90 -0.67 0.06 4.48
N ALA A 91 -0.54 -1.25 4.33
CA ALA A 91 0.52 -2.03 4.97
C ALA A 91 1.91 -1.64 4.46
N ILE A 92 2.09 -1.53 3.14
CA ILE A 92 3.34 -1.09 2.51
C ILE A 92 3.69 0.35 2.94
N GLU A 93 2.70 1.24 3.00
CA GLU A 93 2.94 2.61 3.45
C GLU A 93 3.30 2.67 4.95
N ARG A 94 2.69 1.81 5.78
CA ARG A 94 3.06 1.67 7.19
C ARG A 94 4.49 1.15 7.34
N HIS A 95 4.89 0.20 6.51
CA HIS A 95 6.25 -0.34 6.43
C HIS A 95 7.28 0.75 6.09
N ARG A 96 6.98 1.53 5.05
CA ARG A 96 7.79 2.67 4.62
C ARG A 96 7.91 3.73 5.70
N GLY A 97 6.78 4.09 6.34
CA GLY A 97 6.77 5.05 7.44
C GLY A 97 7.61 4.58 8.62
N LEU A 98 7.56 3.30 8.97
CA LEU A 98 8.43 2.74 10.01
C LEU A 98 9.90 2.76 9.60
N LEU A 99 10.24 2.41 8.35
CA LEU A 99 11.61 2.53 7.85
C LEU A 99 12.15 3.98 7.98
N ASP A 100 11.35 4.97 7.63
CA ASP A 100 11.70 6.38 7.79
C ASP A 100 11.86 6.78 9.27
N GLU A 101 10.99 6.28 10.15
CA GLU A 101 11.13 6.46 11.60
C GLU A 101 12.43 5.84 12.11
N LEU A 102 12.74 4.58 11.75
CA LEU A 102 13.94 3.86 12.16
C LEU A 102 15.21 4.61 11.76
N ARG A 103 15.27 5.14 10.53
CA ARG A 103 16.38 6.00 10.05
C ARG A 103 16.57 7.27 10.88
N GLY A 104 15.48 7.79 11.46
CA GLY A 104 15.48 8.99 12.29
C GLY A 104 15.82 8.74 13.76
N LEU A 105 15.78 7.48 14.23
CA LEU A 105 16.06 7.15 15.62
C LEU A 105 17.54 7.33 15.95
N LYS A 106 17.80 7.90 17.14
CA LYS A 106 19.13 8.05 17.69
C LYS A 106 19.13 7.59 19.15
N PRO A 107 20.22 6.97 19.64
CA PRO A 107 20.40 6.73 21.06
C PRO A 107 20.26 8.04 21.86
N GLY A 108 19.64 7.96 23.02
CA GLY A 108 19.46 9.07 23.93
C GLY A 108 20.77 9.49 24.63
N PRO A 109 20.77 10.63 25.32
CA PRO A 109 21.96 11.13 26.03
C PRO A 109 22.47 10.20 27.14
N GLY A 110 21.59 9.35 27.69
CA GLY A 110 21.93 8.36 28.72
C GLY A 110 22.46 7.04 28.16
N ASP A 111 22.34 6.80 26.86
CA ASP A 111 22.85 5.58 26.23
C ASP A 111 24.35 5.74 26.01
N VAL A 112 25.16 4.97 26.74
CA VAL A 112 26.64 5.07 26.69
C VAL A 112 27.30 3.71 26.51
N GLY A 113 28.59 3.73 26.13
CA GLY A 113 29.42 2.53 26.11
C GLY A 113 28.91 1.42 25.17
N ALA A 114 28.90 0.19 25.68
CA ALA A 114 28.51 -1.00 24.92
C ALA A 114 27.02 -1.01 24.56
N GLU A 115 26.15 -0.53 25.45
CA GLU A 115 24.70 -0.49 25.24
C GLU A 115 24.34 0.42 24.06
N ARG A 116 24.97 1.61 23.99
CA ARG A 116 24.83 2.52 22.86
C ARG A 116 25.26 1.87 21.55
N ARG A 117 26.41 1.18 21.55
CA ARG A 117 26.91 0.50 20.34
C ARG A 117 25.95 -0.59 19.89
N MET A 118 25.45 -1.40 20.83
CA MET A 118 24.45 -2.43 20.54
C MET A 118 23.19 -1.82 19.93
N LEU A 119 22.64 -0.77 20.55
CA LEU A 119 21.46 -0.08 20.05
C LEU A 119 21.64 0.45 18.61
N VAL A 120 22.80 1.04 18.31
CA VAL A 120 23.12 1.53 16.96
C VAL A 120 23.21 0.38 15.95
N MET A 121 23.84 -0.74 16.32
CA MET A 121 23.94 -1.91 15.44
C MET A 121 22.55 -2.48 15.14
N LEU A 122 21.73 -2.70 16.17
CA LEU A 122 20.36 -3.23 16.03
C LEU A 122 19.48 -2.32 15.17
N LEU A 123 19.54 -1.00 15.37
CA LEU A 123 18.84 -0.05 14.50
C LEU A 123 19.30 -0.14 13.05
N SER A 124 20.61 -0.26 12.81
CA SER A 124 21.16 -0.42 11.47
C SER A 124 20.70 -1.70 10.80
N ASP A 125 20.63 -2.80 11.55
CA ASP A 125 20.14 -4.08 11.03
C ASP A 125 18.65 -4.02 10.70
N CYS A 126 17.82 -3.42 11.55
CA CYS A 126 16.41 -3.19 11.24
C CYS A 126 16.25 -2.33 9.97
N VAL A 127 16.98 -1.21 9.85
CA VAL A 127 16.91 -0.36 8.65
C VAL A 127 17.29 -1.15 7.40
N ARG A 128 18.37 -1.94 7.45
CA ARG A 128 18.82 -2.76 6.33
C ARG A 128 17.76 -3.78 5.90
N ASP A 129 17.13 -4.43 6.86
CA ASP A 129 16.15 -5.49 6.58
C ASP A 129 14.81 -4.93 6.05
N PHE A 130 14.33 -3.83 6.64
CA PHE A 130 13.16 -3.12 6.13
C PHE A 130 13.39 -2.56 4.71
N ASP A 131 14.57 -2.02 4.43
CA ASP A 131 14.92 -1.48 3.11
C ASP A 131 15.02 -2.61 2.05
N ALA A 132 15.61 -3.74 2.42
CA ALA A 132 15.75 -4.92 1.56
C ALA A 132 14.39 -5.50 1.12
N THR A 133 13.36 -5.33 1.94
CA THR A 133 12.00 -5.82 1.66
C THR A 133 11.13 -4.77 0.97
N TYR A 134 11.33 -3.49 1.30
CA TYR A 134 10.59 -2.37 0.71
C TYR A 134 10.85 -2.21 -0.79
N MET A 135 12.01 -2.62 -1.31
CA MET A 135 12.33 -2.48 -2.74
C MET A 135 11.33 -3.17 -3.70
N PHE A 136 10.53 -4.13 -3.20
CA PHE A 136 9.49 -4.82 -3.98
C PHE A 136 8.09 -4.18 -3.87
N ALA A 137 7.95 -3.06 -3.16
CA ALA A 137 6.65 -2.44 -2.86
C ALA A 137 5.83 -2.13 -4.13
N ASP A 138 6.41 -1.41 -5.09
CA ASP A 138 5.70 -0.99 -6.30
C ASP A 138 5.30 -2.19 -7.15
N GLU A 139 6.20 -3.17 -7.28
CA GLU A 139 5.93 -4.39 -8.04
C GLU A 139 4.87 -5.26 -7.37
N THR A 140 4.86 -5.32 -6.04
CA THR A 140 3.82 -5.99 -5.26
C THR A 140 2.45 -5.38 -5.56
N LEU A 141 2.34 -4.04 -5.51
CA LEU A 141 1.09 -3.34 -5.80
C LEU A 141 0.65 -3.51 -7.25
N ALA A 142 1.57 -3.45 -8.21
CA ALA A 142 1.26 -3.65 -9.62
C ALA A 142 0.69 -5.06 -9.89
N ARG A 143 1.23 -6.09 -9.22
CA ARG A 143 0.70 -7.46 -9.30
C ARG A 143 -0.68 -7.58 -8.68
N ILE A 144 -0.90 -6.96 -7.52
CA ILE A 144 -2.23 -6.94 -6.90
C ILE A 144 -3.24 -6.20 -7.78
N ASP A 145 -2.86 -5.08 -8.39
CA ASP A 145 -3.71 -4.35 -9.35
C ASP A 145 -4.06 -5.22 -10.58
N PHE A 146 -3.10 -6.00 -11.09
CA PHE A 146 -3.35 -6.98 -12.15
C PHE A 146 -4.35 -8.06 -11.71
N LEU A 147 -4.17 -8.63 -10.51
CA LEU A 147 -5.07 -9.64 -9.96
C LEU A 147 -6.50 -9.12 -9.80
N VAL A 148 -6.65 -7.91 -9.26
CA VAL A 148 -7.96 -7.23 -9.08
C VAL A 148 -8.64 -6.92 -10.40
N SER A 149 -7.87 -6.70 -11.47
CA SER A 149 -8.44 -6.47 -12.81
C SER A 149 -9.13 -7.68 -13.42
N GLY A 150 -8.96 -8.88 -12.85
CA GLY A 150 -9.54 -10.12 -13.39
C GLY A 150 -8.93 -10.60 -14.71
N ARG A 151 -7.86 -9.94 -15.19
CA ARG A 151 -7.17 -10.27 -16.45
C ARG A 151 -6.12 -11.36 -16.23
N GLY A 152 -5.63 -11.91 -17.36
CA GLY A 152 -4.56 -12.91 -17.39
C GLY A 152 -5.07 -14.35 -17.48
N SER A 153 -4.16 -15.27 -17.81
CA SER A 153 -4.42 -16.70 -17.63
C SER A 153 -4.43 -17.05 -16.14
N GLU A 154 -5.07 -18.16 -15.79
CA GLU A 154 -5.07 -18.70 -14.42
C GLU A 154 -3.63 -18.89 -13.90
N GLU A 155 -2.73 -19.43 -14.72
CA GLU A 155 -1.31 -19.62 -14.37
C GLU A 155 -0.61 -18.29 -14.05
N GLN A 156 -0.84 -17.26 -14.87
CA GLN A 156 -0.26 -15.93 -14.64
C GLN A 156 -0.79 -15.33 -13.33
N ARG A 157 -2.09 -15.46 -13.07
CA ARG A 157 -2.72 -14.97 -11.83
C ARG A 157 -2.20 -15.74 -10.61
N ALA A 158 -2.04 -17.06 -10.71
CA ALA A 158 -1.46 -17.87 -9.65
C ALA A 158 -0.01 -17.43 -9.33
N SER A 159 0.80 -17.20 -10.36
CA SER A 159 2.17 -16.70 -10.23
C SER A 159 2.23 -15.32 -9.60
N ASP A 160 1.37 -14.38 -10.05
CA ASP A 160 1.31 -13.02 -9.50
C ASP A 160 0.85 -13.01 -8.04
N LYS A 161 -0.14 -13.83 -7.69
CA LYS A 161 -0.61 -13.97 -6.31
C LYS A 161 0.47 -14.55 -5.41
N LEU A 162 1.19 -15.58 -5.87
CA LEU A 162 2.31 -16.17 -5.12
C LEU A 162 3.42 -15.16 -4.87
N ARG A 163 3.83 -14.39 -5.89
CA ARG A 163 4.88 -13.37 -5.74
C ARG A 163 4.46 -12.25 -4.78
N ALA A 164 3.24 -11.73 -4.92
CA ALA A 164 2.73 -10.72 -4.01
C ALA A 164 2.67 -11.23 -2.56
N ASN A 165 2.28 -12.49 -2.36
CA ASN A 165 2.27 -13.13 -1.04
C ASN A 165 3.68 -13.26 -0.45
N VAL A 166 4.66 -13.71 -1.24
CA VAL A 166 6.06 -13.84 -0.79
C VAL A 166 6.63 -12.49 -0.38
N TRP A 167 6.41 -11.43 -1.16
CA TRP A 167 6.96 -10.11 -0.85
C TRP A 167 6.29 -9.45 0.36
N LEU A 168 4.96 -9.57 0.51
CA LEU A 168 4.28 -9.10 1.72
C LEU A 168 4.72 -9.88 2.97
N THR A 169 4.89 -11.20 2.85
CA THR A 169 5.41 -12.04 3.94
C THR A 169 6.82 -11.62 4.33
N SER A 170 7.71 -11.42 3.34
CA SER A 170 9.07 -10.98 3.61
C SER A 170 9.10 -9.60 4.30
N ALA A 171 8.25 -8.65 3.89
CA ALA A 171 8.14 -7.36 4.57
C ALA A 171 7.63 -7.53 6.02
N MET A 172 6.64 -8.39 6.26
CA MET A 172 6.18 -8.74 7.60
C MET A 172 7.30 -9.31 8.47
N ASP A 173 8.08 -10.24 7.92
CA ASP A 173 9.17 -10.94 8.62
C ASP A 173 10.27 -9.98 9.06
N SER A 174 10.49 -8.87 8.36
CA SER A 174 11.47 -7.87 8.81
C SER A 174 11.05 -7.15 10.10
N GLY A 175 9.75 -6.93 10.31
CA GLY A 175 9.22 -6.42 11.58
C GLY A 175 9.37 -7.43 12.72
N VAL A 176 9.11 -8.71 12.43
CA VAL A 176 9.31 -9.81 13.40
C VAL A 176 10.79 -9.93 13.77
N SER A 177 11.66 -10.05 12.77
CA SER A 177 13.11 -10.18 12.95
C SER A 177 13.70 -9.01 13.73
N CYS A 178 13.32 -7.77 13.37
CA CYS A 178 13.75 -6.58 14.11
C CYS A 178 13.31 -6.61 15.58
N THR A 179 12.08 -7.07 15.86
CA THR A 179 11.59 -7.23 17.23
C THR A 179 12.39 -8.28 18.00
N ASP A 180 12.68 -9.42 17.36
CA ASP A 180 13.43 -10.53 17.96
C ASP A 180 14.85 -10.11 18.31
N TRP A 181 15.55 -9.38 17.43
CA TRP A 181 16.91 -8.91 17.73
C TRP A 181 16.96 -7.98 18.94
N PHE A 182 15.93 -7.14 19.15
CA PHE A 182 15.86 -6.29 20.35
C PHE A 182 15.56 -7.07 21.63
N ASN A 183 14.82 -8.17 21.52
CA ASN A 183 14.43 -9.02 22.65
C ASN A 183 15.45 -10.12 22.98
N GLU A 184 16.46 -10.33 22.13
CA GLU A 184 17.46 -11.38 22.31
C GLU A 184 18.23 -11.22 23.63
N GLU A 185 18.23 -12.27 24.46
CA GLU A 185 18.81 -12.27 25.81
C GLU A 185 20.35 -12.03 25.81
N GLY A 186 21.02 -12.35 24.70
CA GLY A 186 22.45 -12.10 24.49
C GLY A 186 22.82 -10.64 24.24
N SER A 187 21.82 -9.76 24.07
CA SER A 187 22.05 -8.33 23.86
C SER A 187 22.51 -7.64 25.15
N HIS A 188 23.81 -7.40 25.27
CA HIS A 188 24.37 -6.58 26.35
C HIS A 188 23.65 -5.21 26.42
N GLY A 189 23.12 -4.84 27.60
CA GLY A 189 22.49 -3.55 27.82
C GLY A 189 20.97 -3.49 27.66
N ARG A 190 20.28 -4.65 27.57
CA ARG A 190 18.81 -4.76 27.51
C ARG A 190 18.17 -3.73 26.55
N PRO A 191 18.55 -3.72 25.26
CA PRO A 191 18.13 -2.70 24.29
C PRO A 191 16.60 -2.57 24.18
N ALA A 192 15.84 -3.67 24.31
CA ALA A 192 14.37 -3.64 24.38
C ALA A 192 13.79 -2.73 25.48
N SER A 193 14.51 -2.53 26.59
CA SER A 193 14.04 -1.69 27.70
C SER A 193 14.33 -0.21 27.53
N SER A 194 15.23 0.15 26.60
CA SER A 194 15.50 1.55 26.27
C SER A 194 14.26 2.22 25.68
N PRO A 195 14.09 3.55 25.82
CA PRO A 195 12.99 4.27 25.18
C PRO A 195 12.95 4.06 23.66
N VAL A 196 14.12 3.99 23.02
CA VAL A 196 14.26 3.73 21.59
C VAL A 196 13.81 2.30 21.26
N GLY A 197 14.29 1.30 21.98
CA GLY A 197 13.90 -0.10 21.76
C GLY A 197 12.41 -0.34 21.93
N LYS A 198 11.78 0.25 22.95
CA LYS A 198 10.31 0.21 23.12
C LYS A 198 9.58 0.79 21.93
N LYS A 199 10.07 1.92 21.38
CA LYS A 199 9.49 2.53 20.19
C LYS A 199 9.64 1.63 18.95
N VAL A 200 10.81 1.02 18.76
CA VAL A 200 11.07 0.08 17.66
C VAL A 200 10.12 -1.12 17.73
N ILE A 201 10.03 -1.78 18.89
CA ILE A 201 9.18 -2.96 19.11
C ILE A 201 7.71 -2.62 18.85
N ALA A 202 7.21 -1.49 19.40
CA ALA A 202 5.83 -1.08 19.18
C ALA A 202 5.53 -0.75 17.70
N GLY A 203 6.49 -0.09 17.02
CA GLY A 203 6.41 0.19 15.59
C GLY A 203 6.32 -1.08 14.76
N CYS A 204 7.24 -2.03 15.01
CA CYS A 204 7.30 -3.31 14.33
C CYS A 204 6.04 -4.14 14.55
N ALA A 205 5.56 -4.28 15.79
CA ALA A 205 4.32 -4.98 16.10
C ALA A 205 3.13 -4.40 15.32
N THR A 206 3.03 -3.07 15.23
CA THR A 206 1.98 -2.41 14.44
C THR A 206 2.11 -2.72 12.94
N ALA A 207 3.33 -2.62 12.39
CA ALA A 207 3.57 -2.89 10.97
C ALA A 207 3.26 -4.36 10.61
N THR A 208 3.65 -5.30 11.47
CA THR A 208 3.36 -6.74 11.33
C THR A 208 1.86 -7.01 11.31
N GLN A 209 1.07 -6.37 12.19
CA GLN A 209 -0.40 -6.51 12.18
C GLN A 209 -1.01 -6.03 10.85
N TYR A 210 -0.51 -4.92 10.30
CA TYR A 210 -1.00 -4.39 9.02
C TYR A 210 -0.65 -5.33 7.86
N MET A 211 0.55 -5.90 7.87
CA MET A 211 0.97 -6.88 6.87
C MET A 211 0.17 -8.19 6.97
N SER A 212 -0.10 -8.70 8.18
CA SER A 212 -0.94 -9.88 8.40
C SER A 212 -2.33 -9.69 7.81
N ILE A 213 -2.99 -8.55 8.08
CA ILE A 213 -4.29 -8.22 7.48
C ILE A 213 -4.19 -8.18 5.93
N ALA A 214 -3.15 -7.55 5.39
CA ALA A 214 -2.95 -7.49 3.93
C ALA A 214 -2.75 -8.88 3.30
N LEU A 215 -2.00 -9.78 3.95
CA LEU A 215 -1.78 -11.16 3.52
C LEU A 215 -3.08 -11.98 3.55
N GLU A 216 -3.81 -11.91 4.65
CA GLU A 216 -5.10 -12.58 4.83
C GLU A 216 -6.09 -12.15 3.75
N LEU A 217 -6.22 -10.84 3.51
CA LEU A 217 -7.10 -10.32 2.47
C LEU A 217 -6.59 -10.69 1.06
N LEU A 218 -5.29 -10.63 0.79
CA LEU A 218 -4.74 -11.09 -0.49
C LEU A 218 -5.11 -12.54 -0.78
N VAL A 219 -4.96 -13.42 0.22
CA VAL A 219 -5.25 -14.85 0.06
C VAL A 219 -6.75 -15.10 -0.07
N ASN A 220 -7.56 -14.43 0.74
CA ASN A 220 -8.97 -14.77 0.92
C ASN A 220 -9.96 -13.95 0.06
N CYS A 221 -9.54 -12.81 -0.49
CA CYS A 221 -10.38 -11.91 -1.29
C CYS A 221 -10.06 -11.91 -2.79
N ILE A 222 -8.92 -12.47 -3.20
CA ILE A 222 -8.48 -12.52 -4.59
C ILE A 222 -8.41 -13.97 -5.05
N THR A 223 -9.31 -14.37 -5.96
CA THR A 223 -9.26 -15.68 -6.62
C THR A 223 -8.34 -15.63 -7.84
N THR A 224 -7.60 -16.69 -8.09
CA THR A 224 -6.73 -16.84 -9.27
C THR A 224 -7.51 -17.46 -10.40
#